data_AF-A0A4U3CGY9-F1
#
_entry.id   AF-A0A4U3CGY9-F1
#
_cell.length_a   1.000
_cell.length_b   1.000
_cell.length_c   1.000
_cell.angle_alpha   90.00
_cell.angle_beta   90.00
_cell.angle_gamma   90.00
#
_symmetry.space_group_name_H-M   'P 1'
#
loop_
_entity.id
_entity.type
_entity.pdbx_description
1 polymer ?
#
loop_
_entity_poly.entity_id
_entity_poly.type
_entity_poly.pdbx_seq_one_letter_code
_entity_poly.pdbx_strand_id
1 'polypeptide(L)'
;MTSANPPAPVPQDAQDVLDLLRLNHNVLISGPPGTGKSRLLGEVARGFRHQTGGPAYVRTSRIAIPATTGGPPPPYLPSPSRGTREVFPMPMHSGSKQRDLLRGIVPRVDPDSDVLRFEVTEGSLYRASEHALAPDGAALLLIDEINRGPAVAVFGPSIVALDGDKRLDDAGSPTNRTAYFDILDEQGHQISYALPKHLYIVAAMNQVDTSVEALDVAFLRRFTPFRLTPDEAVLHRHFGVHAADVPAGTPSSAAEVYSLLIAAWRRVNEKISLGRGPEYQLGHGVLILDAPPQPLPEAVMYAARVWRLVRQHVDEVFFGDTRGVADVLAADRGASPYQLDETTFAGQPVVHLRGPEYLAGDPLLAALRAIAQA
;
A
#
# COMPACT_ATOMS: atom_id res chain seq x y z
N MET A 1 -29.75 -25.06 5.98
CA MET A 1 -28.98 -24.48 4.86
C MET A 1 -28.72 -23.02 5.21
N THR A 2 -27.58 -22.72 5.82
CA THR A 2 -27.13 -21.33 6.00
C THR A 2 -26.37 -20.98 4.73
N SER A 3 -26.99 -20.25 3.80
CA SER A 3 -26.26 -19.72 2.66
C SER A 3 -25.20 -18.75 3.19
N ALA A 4 -23.93 -19.07 2.99
CA ALA A 4 -22.88 -18.08 3.14
C ALA A 4 -23.22 -16.92 2.20
N ASN A 5 -23.22 -15.69 2.71
CA ASN A 5 -23.34 -14.51 1.86
C ASN A 5 -22.30 -14.61 0.73
N PRO A 6 -22.66 -14.27 -0.52
CA PRO A 6 -21.69 -14.24 -1.60
C PRO A 6 -20.54 -13.29 -1.20
N PRO A 7 -19.29 -13.61 -1.59
CA PRO A 7 -18.17 -12.73 -1.32
C PRO A 7 -18.44 -11.34 -1.90
N ALA A 8 -18.06 -10.29 -1.17
CA ALA A 8 -18.21 -8.91 -1.63
C ALA A 8 -17.56 -8.73 -3.02
N PRO A 9 -18.14 -7.89 -3.91
CA PRO A 9 -17.58 -7.65 -5.23
C PRO A 9 -16.14 -7.12 -5.11
N VAL A 10 -15.30 -7.41 -6.10
CA VAL A 10 -13.95 -6.84 -6.18
C VAL A 10 -14.08 -5.33 -6.46
N PRO A 11 -13.51 -4.44 -5.62
CA PRO A 11 -13.55 -3.00 -5.86
C PRO A 11 -12.92 -2.59 -7.19
N GLN A 12 -13.38 -1.48 -7.79
CA GLN A 12 -12.96 -1.05 -9.13
C GLN A 12 -11.44 -0.84 -9.23
N ASP A 13 -10.82 -0.21 -8.24
CA ASP A 13 -9.36 0.00 -8.19
C ASP A 13 -8.57 -1.32 -8.19
N ALA A 14 -9.08 -2.36 -7.52
CA ALA A 14 -8.49 -3.69 -7.56
C ALA A 14 -8.71 -4.38 -8.91
N GLN A 15 -9.85 -4.16 -9.57
CA GLN A 15 -10.08 -4.64 -10.94
C GLN A 15 -9.10 -3.99 -11.92
N ASP A 16 -8.86 -2.69 -11.80
CA ASP A 16 -7.93 -1.95 -12.65
C ASP A 16 -6.50 -2.49 -12.49
N VAL A 17 -6.06 -2.76 -11.26
CA VAL A 17 -4.74 -3.38 -11.00
C VAL A 17 -4.67 -4.78 -11.60
N LEU A 18 -5.71 -5.60 -11.47
CA LEU A 18 -5.75 -6.95 -12.06
C LEU A 18 -5.68 -6.91 -13.59
N ASP A 19 -6.36 -5.95 -14.22
CA ASP A 19 -6.27 -5.76 -15.67
C ASP A 19 -4.88 -5.30 -16.11
N LEU A 20 -4.23 -4.40 -15.35
CA LEU A 20 -2.85 -4.02 -15.60
C LEU A 20 -1.88 -5.21 -15.44
N LEU A 21 -2.10 -6.08 -14.45
CA LEU A 21 -1.34 -7.33 -14.31
C LEU A 21 -1.55 -8.23 -15.52
N ARG A 22 -2.79 -8.38 -16.00
CA ARG A 22 -3.10 -9.16 -17.21
C ARG A 22 -2.34 -8.64 -18.44
N LEU A 23 -2.17 -7.33 -18.56
CA LEU A 23 -1.50 -6.71 -19.72
C LEU A 23 0.03 -6.72 -19.59
N ASN A 24 0.57 -6.41 -18.41
CA ASN A 24 1.99 -6.06 -18.23
C ASN A 24 2.74 -6.95 -17.23
N HIS A 25 2.08 -7.94 -16.62
CA HIS A 25 2.61 -8.92 -15.66
C HIS A 25 3.08 -8.37 -14.31
N ASN A 26 3.64 -7.15 -14.28
CA ASN A 26 4.14 -6.52 -13.08
C ASN A 26 3.52 -5.12 -12.87
N VAL A 27 3.00 -4.86 -11.67
CA VAL A 27 2.41 -3.58 -11.29
C VAL A 27 3.06 -3.07 -10.01
N LEU A 28 3.39 -1.78 -9.99
CA LEU A 28 3.89 -1.08 -8.82
C LEU A 28 2.84 -0.08 -8.31
N ILE A 29 2.25 -0.39 -7.17
CA ILE A 29 1.33 0.49 -6.45
C ILE A 29 2.17 1.48 -5.65
N SER A 30 1.98 2.76 -5.90
CA SER A 30 2.68 3.83 -5.19
C SER A 30 1.69 4.87 -4.70
N GLY A 31 2.09 5.63 -3.68
CA GLY A 31 1.31 6.77 -3.23
C GLY A 31 1.69 7.19 -1.82
N PRO A 32 1.20 8.36 -1.40
CA PRO A 32 1.45 8.86 -0.06
C PRO A 32 0.92 7.93 1.05
N PRO A 33 1.36 8.10 2.31
CA PRO A 33 0.82 7.33 3.43
C PRO A 33 -0.70 7.54 3.57
N GLY A 34 -1.42 6.51 4.03
CA GLY A 34 -2.86 6.62 4.30
C GLY A 34 -3.79 6.61 3.07
N THR A 35 -3.29 6.37 1.85
CA THR A 35 -4.13 6.29 0.63
C THR A 35 -4.75 4.91 0.38
N GLY A 36 -4.52 3.93 1.27
CA GLY A 36 -5.13 2.60 1.17
C GLY A 36 -4.35 1.57 0.37
N LYS A 37 -3.02 1.73 0.18
CA LYS A 37 -2.15 0.77 -0.52
C LYS A 37 -2.29 -0.67 0.00
N SER A 38 -2.16 -0.88 1.31
CA SER A 38 -2.26 -2.22 1.92
C SER A 38 -3.66 -2.82 1.78
N ARG A 39 -4.72 -1.99 1.86
CA ARG A 39 -6.10 -2.42 1.56
C ARG A 39 -6.19 -2.90 0.11
N LEU A 40 -5.70 -2.09 -0.84
CA LEU A 40 -5.73 -2.41 -2.27
C LEU A 40 -4.96 -3.70 -2.57
N LEU A 41 -3.78 -3.90 -1.99
CA LEU A 41 -3.03 -5.15 -2.12
C LEU A 41 -3.86 -6.37 -1.66
N GLY A 42 -4.56 -6.26 -0.54
CA GLY A 42 -5.46 -7.31 -0.04
C GLY A 42 -6.62 -7.59 -1.01
N GLU A 43 -7.23 -6.54 -1.57
CA GLU A 43 -8.32 -6.68 -2.55
C GLU A 43 -7.84 -7.28 -3.88
N VAL A 44 -6.64 -6.93 -4.34
CA VAL A 44 -6.00 -7.53 -5.52
C VAL A 44 -5.69 -9.00 -5.27
N ALA A 45 -5.13 -9.36 -4.12
CA ALA A 45 -4.88 -10.76 -3.76
C ALA A 45 -6.18 -11.58 -3.71
N ARG A 46 -7.24 -11.02 -3.12
CA ARG A 46 -8.56 -11.63 -3.07
C ARG A 46 -9.17 -11.79 -4.45
N GLY A 47 -9.14 -10.73 -5.27
CA GLY A 47 -9.65 -10.75 -6.64
C GLY A 47 -8.87 -11.71 -7.54
N PHE A 48 -7.55 -11.81 -7.37
CA PHE A 48 -6.70 -12.74 -8.09
C PHE A 48 -7.06 -14.19 -7.79
N ARG A 49 -7.29 -14.56 -6.52
CA ARG A 49 -7.68 -15.93 -6.14
C ARG A 49 -9.01 -16.36 -6.77
N HIS A 50 -9.87 -15.41 -7.12
CA HIS A 50 -11.14 -15.64 -7.80
C HIS A 50 -11.98 -16.76 -7.14
N GLN A 51 -12.12 -16.72 -5.81
CA GLN A 51 -12.94 -17.69 -5.07
C GLN A 51 -14.40 -17.25 -5.07
N THR A 52 -15.23 -17.91 -5.87
CA THR A 52 -16.69 -17.68 -5.97
C THR A 52 -17.50 -18.50 -4.95
N GLY A 53 -16.92 -18.84 -3.80
CA GLY A 53 -17.61 -19.55 -2.72
C GLY A 53 -16.80 -19.58 -1.43
N GLY A 54 -17.47 -19.49 -0.28
CA GLY A 54 -16.86 -19.87 1.00
C GLY A 54 -16.78 -21.40 1.12
N PRO A 55 -15.95 -21.95 2.03
CA PRO A 55 -15.96 -23.38 2.31
C PRO A 55 -17.38 -23.81 2.71
N ALA A 56 -17.98 -24.73 1.94
CA ALA A 56 -19.26 -25.32 2.30
C ALA A 56 -19.03 -26.31 3.44
N TYR A 57 -19.43 -25.93 4.66
CA TYR A 57 -19.40 -26.83 5.81
C TYR A 57 -20.65 -27.73 5.78
N VAL A 58 -20.52 -28.93 5.25
CA VAL A 58 -21.56 -29.96 5.39
C VAL A 58 -21.37 -30.60 6.78
N ARG A 59 -22.36 -30.46 7.67
CA ARG A 59 -22.33 -30.97 9.06
C ARG A 59 -22.01 -32.47 9.20
N THR A 60 -21.98 -33.23 8.11
CA THR A 60 -21.73 -34.68 8.09
C THR A 60 -20.37 -35.07 7.50
N SER A 61 -19.57 -34.14 6.97
CA SER A 61 -18.26 -34.43 6.37
C SER A 61 -17.11 -33.92 7.23
N ARG A 62 -16.11 -34.79 7.53
CA ARG A 62 -14.88 -34.43 8.27
C ARG A 62 -13.88 -33.58 7.46
N ILE A 63 -14.18 -33.29 6.20
CA ILE A 63 -13.31 -32.56 5.26
C ILE A 63 -14.13 -31.40 4.70
N ALA A 64 -13.59 -30.18 4.79
CA ALA A 64 -14.17 -29.00 4.17
C ALA A 64 -14.09 -29.15 2.64
N ILE A 65 -15.21 -28.94 1.95
CA ILE A 65 -15.22 -28.95 0.48
C ILE A 65 -14.48 -27.68 0.02
N PRO A 66 -13.43 -27.78 -0.82
CA PRO A 66 -12.75 -26.61 -1.37
C PRO A 66 -13.76 -25.69 -2.09
N ALA A 67 -13.58 -24.38 -1.96
CA ALA A 67 -14.37 -23.40 -2.70
C ALA A 67 -14.28 -23.71 -4.20
N THR A 68 -15.43 -23.94 -4.84
CA THR A 68 -15.48 -24.13 -6.29
C THR A 68 -15.47 -22.77 -6.99
N THR A 69 -14.66 -22.67 -8.04
CA THR A 69 -14.65 -21.58 -9.04
C THR A 69 -15.90 -21.68 -9.92
N GLY A 70 -17.08 -21.37 -9.36
CA GLY A 70 -18.34 -21.27 -10.08
C GLY A 70 -18.56 -19.89 -10.72
N GLY A 71 -18.21 -19.76 -12.00
CA GLY A 71 -18.53 -18.60 -12.86
C GLY A 71 -17.48 -18.39 -13.94
N PRO A 72 -17.81 -17.82 -15.11
CA PRO A 72 -16.81 -17.43 -16.09
C PRO A 72 -15.84 -16.41 -15.45
N PRO A 73 -14.53 -16.53 -15.71
CA PRO A 73 -13.55 -15.60 -15.16
C PRO A 73 -13.88 -14.17 -15.62
N PRO A 74 -13.84 -13.17 -14.73
CA PRO A 74 -14.12 -11.79 -15.09
C PRO A 74 -13.06 -11.27 -16.09
N PRO A 75 -13.39 -10.27 -16.91
CA PRO A 75 -12.52 -9.79 -17.99
C PRO A 75 -11.20 -9.20 -17.49
N TYR A 76 -11.19 -8.66 -16.27
CA TYR A 76 -9.98 -8.13 -15.63
C TYR A 76 -9.06 -9.21 -15.06
N LEU A 77 -9.46 -10.49 -15.06
CA LEU A 77 -8.69 -11.55 -14.40
C LEU A 77 -7.48 -11.96 -15.24
N PRO A 78 -6.25 -11.87 -14.71
CA PRO A 78 -5.07 -12.40 -15.39
C PRO A 78 -5.15 -13.92 -15.57
N SER A 79 -4.62 -14.43 -16.68
CA SER A 79 -4.65 -15.87 -17.03
C SER A 79 -6.03 -16.52 -16.88
N PRO A 80 -7.11 -16.01 -17.52
CA PRO A 80 -8.48 -16.46 -17.24
C PRO A 80 -8.70 -17.96 -17.47
N SER A 81 -7.88 -18.60 -18.30
CA SER A 81 -7.90 -20.04 -18.56
C SER A 81 -7.28 -20.91 -17.45
N ARG A 82 -6.70 -20.32 -16.41
CA ARG A 82 -6.02 -21.02 -15.30
C ARG A 82 -6.87 -20.99 -14.03
N GLY A 83 -7.19 -22.17 -13.50
CA GLY A 83 -8.06 -22.41 -12.35
C GLY A 83 -7.33 -22.52 -11.01
N THR A 84 -6.11 -23.05 -10.95
CA THR A 84 -5.35 -23.19 -9.70
C THR A 84 -4.53 -21.94 -9.41
N ARG A 85 -5.05 -21.09 -8.53
CA ARG A 85 -4.52 -19.76 -8.26
C ARG A 85 -3.99 -19.61 -6.86
N GLU A 86 -2.75 -19.16 -6.74
CA GLU A 86 -2.11 -18.94 -5.44
C GLU A 86 -1.44 -17.57 -5.34
N VAL A 87 -1.46 -17.01 -4.13
CA VAL A 87 -0.81 -15.72 -3.82
C VAL A 87 0.34 -16.00 -2.85
N PHE A 88 1.53 -15.57 -3.24
CA PHE A 88 2.77 -15.74 -2.49
C PHE A 88 3.16 -14.38 -1.89
N PRO A 89 2.92 -14.14 -0.60
CA PRO A 89 3.33 -12.89 0.03
C PRO A 89 4.84 -12.86 0.27
N MET A 90 5.43 -11.69 0.12
CA MET A 90 6.82 -11.42 0.46
C MET A 90 6.96 -10.01 1.05
N PRO A 91 7.06 -9.87 2.38
CA PRO A 91 7.45 -8.60 2.97
C PRO A 91 8.92 -8.32 2.65
N MET A 92 9.22 -7.11 2.18
CA MET A 92 10.59 -6.67 1.95
C MET A 92 11.11 -5.91 3.18
N HIS A 93 12.34 -6.17 3.59
CA HIS A 93 13.00 -5.48 4.70
C HIS A 93 14.51 -5.38 4.46
N SER A 94 15.22 -4.59 5.29
CA SER A 94 16.66 -4.34 5.14
C SER A 94 17.54 -5.60 5.18
N GLY A 95 17.05 -6.65 5.83
CA GLY A 95 17.72 -7.95 5.92
C GLY A 95 17.36 -8.94 4.80
N SER A 96 16.46 -8.59 3.88
CA SER A 96 16.04 -9.47 2.79
C SER A 96 17.22 -9.74 1.85
N LYS A 97 17.34 -11.00 1.43
CA LYS A 97 18.41 -11.50 0.57
C LYS A 97 17.84 -12.19 -0.66
N GLN A 98 18.68 -12.38 -1.67
CA GLN A 98 18.30 -13.09 -2.89
C GLN A 98 17.71 -14.49 -2.62
N ARG A 99 18.22 -15.21 -1.61
CA ARG A 99 17.71 -16.55 -1.22
C ARG A 99 16.27 -16.56 -0.72
N ASP A 100 15.76 -15.43 -0.24
CA ASP A 100 14.40 -15.29 0.28
C ASP A 100 13.39 -15.11 -0.89
N LEU A 101 13.87 -14.62 -2.04
CA LEU A 101 13.11 -14.47 -3.27
C LEU A 101 13.30 -15.66 -4.22
N LEU A 102 14.53 -16.07 -4.48
CA LEU A 102 14.93 -17.11 -5.43
C LEU A 102 15.36 -18.38 -4.70
N ARG A 103 16.62 -18.78 -4.80
CA ARG A 103 17.18 -19.96 -4.14
C ARG A 103 18.54 -19.62 -3.55
N GLY A 104 18.90 -20.28 -2.45
CA GLY A 104 20.20 -20.09 -1.82
C GLY A 104 20.50 -21.11 -0.74
N ILE A 105 21.77 -21.23 -0.39
CA ILE A 105 22.22 -22.23 0.59
C ILE A 105 22.01 -21.69 2.00
N VAL A 106 21.40 -22.50 2.87
CA VAL A 106 21.25 -22.22 4.31
C VAL A 106 21.72 -23.41 5.14
N PRO A 107 22.24 -23.16 6.35
CA PRO A 107 22.47 -24.24 7.30
C PRO A 107 21.14 -24.78 7.81
N ARG A 108 21.02 -26.11 7.88
CA ARG A 108 19.94 -26.82 8.53
C ARG A 108 20.44 -27.38 9.86
N VAL A 109 19.81 -26.94 10.95
CA VAL A 109 20.07 -27.46 12.29
C VAL A 109 19.16 -28.65 12.52
N ASP A 110 19.75 -29.83 12.67
CA ASP A 110 19.04 -31.05 13.07
C ASP A 110 19.31 -31.26 14.57
N PRO A 111 18.29 -31.19 15.44
CA PRO A 111 18.47 -31.34 16.89
C PRO A 111 19.11 -32.66 17.31
N ASP A 112 18.97 -33.69 16.48
CA ASP A 112 19.43 -35.06 16.77
C ASP A 112 20.76 -35.41 16.07
N SER A 113 21.40 -34.44 15.39
CA SER A 113 22.65 -34.65 14.67
C SER A 113 23.68 -33.56 14.96
N ASP A 114 24.89 -33.98 15.38
CA ASP A 114 26.05 -33.08 15.51
C ASP A 114 26.66 -32.66 14.15
N VAL A 115 26.08 -33.11 13.02
CA VAL A 115 26.58 -32.80 11.68
C VAL A 115 25.81 -31.62 11.10
N LEU A 116 26.52 -30.51 10.86
CA LEU A 116 25.98 -29.37 10.13
C LEU A 116 25.65 -29.77 8.69
N ARG A 117 24.38 -29.65 8.30
CA ARG A 117 23.91 -29.86 6.92
C ARG A 117 23.57 -28.54 6.28
N PHE A 118 23.67 -28.50 4.96
CA PHE A 118 23.22 -27.37 4.16
C PHE A 118 22.08 -27.82 3.24
N GLU A 119 21.12 -26.94 3.03
CA GLU A 119 20.03 -27.15 2.08
C GLU A 119 19.83 -25.91 1.20
N VAL A 120 19.27 -26.11 0.02
CA VAL A 120 18.93 -25.02 -0.89
C VAL A 120 17.49 -24.61 -0.66
N THR A 121 17.29 -23.37 -0.22
CA THR A 121 15.96 -22.82 0.08
C THR A 121 15.16 -22.52 -1.19
N GLU A 122 13.85 -22.46 -1.01
CA GLU A 122 12.89 -22.03 -2.02
C GLU A 122 12.22 -20.71 -1.61
N GLY A 123 12.69 -19.63 -2.20
CA GLY A 123 12.17 -18.29 -2.02
C GLY A 123 10.84 -18.06 -2.72
N SER A 124 10.20 -16.92 -2.43
CA SER A 124 8.80 -16.67 -2.85
C SER A 124 8.60 -16.53 -4.37
N LEU A 125 9.55 -15.95 -5.10
CA LEU A 125 9.48 -15.87 -6.58
C LEU A 125 9.68 -17.24 -7.21
N TYR A 126 10.60 -18.06 -6.68
CA TYR A 126 10.80 -19.43 -7.17
C TYR A 126 9.53 -20.27 -6.95
N ARG A 127 8.99 -20.31 -5.72
CA ARG A 127 7.74 -21.05 -5.42
C ARG A 127 6.56 -20.58 -6.26
N ALA A 128 6.41 -19.28 -6.44
CA ALA A 128 5.38 -18.72 -7.31
C ALA A 128 5.57 -19.14 -8.78
N SER A 129 6.81 -19.20 -9.25
CA SER A 129 7.13 -19.63 -10.61
C SER A 129 6.81 -21.12 -10.81
N GLU A 130 7.22 -21.99 -9.89
CA GLU A 130 6.90 -23.42 -9.95
C GLU A 130 5.38 -23.68 -9.93
N HIS A 131 4.64 -22.93 -9.11
CA HIS A 131 3.17 -22.98 -9.14
C HIS A 131 2.59 -22.55 -10.49
N ALA A 132 3.12 -21.48 -11.08
CA ALA A 132 2.66 -20.96 -12.38
C ALA A 132 3.07 -21.84 -13.58
N LEU A 133 4.06 -22.72 -13.42
CA LEU A 133 4.45 -23.73 -14.43
C LEU A 133 3.52 -24.95 -14.44
N ALA A 134 2.77 -25.18 -13.36
CA ALA A 134 1.80 -26.28 -13.31
C ALA A 134 0.72 -26.13 -14.41
N PRO A 135 0.17 -27.22 -14.97
CA PRO A 135 -0.74 -27.17 -16.12
C PRO A 135 -2.03 -26.34 -15.96
N ASP A 136 -2.43 -25.97 -14.74
CA ASP A 136 -3.58 -25.10 -14.48
C ASP A 136 -3.23 -23.89 -13.60
N GLY A 137 -1.92 -23.67 -13.40
CA GLY A 137 -1.38 -22.75 -12.41
C GLY A 137 -1.38 -21.29 -12.86
N ALA A 138 -1.73 -20.40 -11.94
CA ALA A 138 -1.39 -18.99 -12.00
C ALA A 138 -0.98 -18.50 -10.61
N ALA A 139 0.10 -17.73 -10.55
CA ALA A 139 0.65 -17.25 -9.29
C ALA A 139 0.74 -15.73 -9.25
N LEU A 140 0.46 -15.16 -8.08
CA LEU A 140 0.69 -13.75 -7.79
C LEU A 140 1.73 -13.63 -6.68
N LEU A 141 2.91 -13.09 -6.99
CA LEU A 141 3.86 -12.62 -5.99
C LEU A 141 3.41 -11.23 -5.50
N LEU A 142 3.13 -11.12 -4.20
CA LEU A 142 2.70 -9.88 -3.57
C LEU A 142 3.83 -9.36 -2.69
N ILE A 143 4.43 -8.24 -3.07
CA ILE A 143 5.54 -7.61 -2.36
C ILE A 143 5.02 -6.37 -1.64
N ASP A 144 4.99 -6.41 -0.31
CA ASP A 144 4.71 -5.22 0.47
C ASP A 144 6.01 -4.47 0.76
N GLU A 145 5.95 -3.14 0.67
CA GLU A 145 7.06 -2.22 0.96
C GLU A 145 8.36 -2.52 0.18
N ILE A 146 8.28 -2.69 -1.14
CA ILE A 146 9.42 -3.10 -2.00
C ILE A 146 10.68 -2.25 -1.84
N ASN A 147 10.55 -1.00 -1.40
CA ASN A 147 11.67 -0.09 -1.18
C ASN A 147 12.26 -0.10 0.24
N ARG A 148 11.75 -0.91 1.17
CA ARG A 148 12.32 -1.08 2.53
C ARG A 148 13.45 -2.09 2.63
N GLY A 149 13.85 -2.67 1.51
CA GLY A 149 15.01 -3.55 1.42
C GLY A 149 15.71 -3.38 0.08
N PRO A 150 16.86 -4.05 -0.11
CA PRO A 150 17.70 -3.87 -1.29
C PRO A 150 17.11 -4.61 -2.50
N ALA A 151 15.95 -4.17 -3.01
CA ALA A 151 15.17 -4.89 -4.00
C ALA A 151 15.97 -5.28 -5.25
N VAL A 152 16.82 -4.38 -5.76
CA VAL A 152 17.67 -4.65 -6.92
C VAL A 152 18.61 -5.83 -6.64
N ALA A 153 19.23 -5.89 -5.46
CA ALA A 153 20.09 -7.00 -5.07
C ALA A 153 19.30 -8.29 -4.80
N VAL A 154 18.11 -8.18 -4.22
CA VAL A 154 17.22 -9.32 -3.92
C VAL A 154 16.70 -9.97 -5.20
N PHE A 155 16.30 -9.17 -6.20
CA PHE A 155 15.92 -9.68 -7.52
C PHE A 155 17.13 -10.15 -8.33
N GLY A 156 18.27 -9.47 -8.22
CA GLY A 156 19.54 -9.91 -8.81
C GLY A 156 19.42 -10.21 -10.31
N PRO A 157 19.94 -11.36 -10.79
CA PRO A 157 19.86 -11.74 -12.20
C PRO A 157 18.44 -11.89 -12.76
N SER A 158 17.43 -12.24 -11.95
CA SER A 158 16.04 -12.46 -12.42
C SER A 158 15.42 -11.21 -13.05
N ILE A 159 15.98 -10.04 -12.76
CA ILE A 159 15.63 -8.75 -13.32
C ILE A 159 15.56 -8.78 -14.86
N VAL A 160 16.39 -9.56 -15.54
CA VAL A 160 16.40 -9.65 -17.02
C VAL A 160 15.14 -10.31 -17.59
N ALA A 161 14.46 -11.15 -16.80
CA ALA A 161 13.31 -11.96 -17.19
C ALA A 161 11.96 -11.39 -16.71
N LEU A 162 11.96 -10.25 -16.00
CA LEU A 162 10.74 -9.65 -15.46
C LEU A 162 9.77 -9.17 -16.55
N ASP A 163 10.28 -8.70 -17.69
CA ASP A 163 9.44 -8.25 -18.80
C ASP A 163 8.60 -9.42 -19.35
N GLY A 164 7.30 -9.24 -19.52
CA GLY A 164 6.38 -10.32 -19.88
C GLY A 164 6.70 -11.02 -21.20
N ASP A 165 7.28 -10.31 -22.16
CA ASP A 165 7.69 -10.84 -23.46
C ASP A 165 9.00 -11.65 -23.42
N LYS A 166 9.73 -11.62 -22.30
CA LYS A 166 10.96 -12.40 -22.07
C LYS A 166 10.74 -13.65 -21.22
N ARG A 167 9.48 -13.95 -20.92
CA ARG A 167 9.09 -15.14 -20.15
C ARG A 167 8.95 -16.36 -21.08
N LEU A 168 8.70 -17.51 -20.47
CA LEU A 168 8.22 -18.69 -21.20
C LEU A 168 6.84 -18.38 -21.81
N ASP A 169 6.42 -19.17 -22.80
CA ASP A 169 5.09 -19.07 -23.40
C ASP A 169 3.99 -19.71 -22.52
N ASP A 170 2.76 -19.78 -23.03
CA ASP A 170 1.61 -20.37 -22.30
C ASP A 170 1.80 -21.88 -22.04
N ALA A 171 2.62 -22.57 -22.83
CA ALA A 171 2.91 -23.99 -22.64
C ALA A 171 4.12 -24.22 -21.71
N GLY A 172 4.70 -23.17 -21.12
CA GLY A 172 5.93 -23.26 -20.34
C GLY A 172 7.17 -23.53 -21.18
N SER A 173 7.10 -23.28 -22.50
CA SER A 173 8.20 -23.49 -23.44
C SER A 173 8.92 -22.18 -23.75
N PRO A 174 10.23 -22.23 -24.04
CA PRO A 174 10.98 -21.03 -24.39
C PRO A 174 10.66 -20.53 -25.80
N THR A 175 10.77 -19.22 -25.97
CA THR A 175 10.65 -18.50 -27.24
C THR A 175 12.00 -17.88 -27.62
N ASN A 176 12.07 -17.26 -28.80
CA ASN A 176 13.26 -16.51 -29.22
C ASN A 176 13.57 -15.26 -28.36
N ARG A 177 12.63 -14.81 -27.52
CA ARG A 177 12.80 -13.67 -26.62
C ARG A 177 13.04 -14.09 -25.17
N THR A 178 12.90 -15.38 -24.85
CA THR A 178 12.98 -15.87 -23.48
C THR A 178 14.35 -15.55 -22.89
N ALA A 179 14.35 -14.82 -21.77
CA ALA A 179 15.55 -14.47 -21.03
C ALA A 179 15.77 -15.47 -19.91
N TYR A 180 17.04 -15.88 -19.77
CA TYR A 180 17.47 -16.84 -18.79
C TYR A 180 18.35 -16.19 -17.72
N PHE A 181 18.32 -16.75 -16.53
CA PHE A 181 19.22 -16.42 -15.43
C PHE A 181 19.51 -17.67 -14.60
N ASP A 182 20.59 -17.62 -13.82
CA ASP A 182 21.02 -18.80 -13.06
C ASP A 182 20.40 -18.82 -11.66
N ILE A 183 19.97 -20.01 -11.24
CA ILE A 183 19.58 -20.34 -9.87
C ILE A 183 20.33 -21.60 -9.41
N LEU A 184 20.20 -21.97 -8.14
CA LEU A 184 20.71 -23.25 -7.65
C LEU A 184 19.67 -24.37 -7.86
N ASP A 185 20.09 -25.57 -8.20
CA ASP A 185 19.28 -26.79 -8.09
C ASP A 185 19.22 -27.29 -6.63
N GLU A 186 18.57 -28.43 -6.37
CA GLU A 186 18.47 -28.99 -5.01
C GLU A 186 19.82 -29.44 -4.45
N GLN A 187 20.77 -29.76 -5.34
CA GLN A 187 22.11 -30.22 -5.03
C GLN A 187 23.11 -29.05 -4.89
N GLY A 188 22.68 -27.81 -5.19
CA GLY A 188 23.50 -26.61 -5.11
C GLY A 188 24.32 -26.31 -6.38
N HIS A 189 24.03 -26.96 -7.51
CA HIS A 189 24.63 -26.61 -8.79
C HIS A 189 23.87 -25.45 -9.46
N GLN A 190 24.58 -24.66 -10.26
CA GLN A 190 23.95 -23.63 -11.06
C GLN A 190 23.21 -24.22 -12.24
N ILE A 191 21.94 -23.85 -12.38
CA ILE A 191 21.07 -24.23 -13.51
C ILE A 191 20.44 -23.00 -14.12
N SER A 192 20.16 -23.07 -15.42
CA SER A 192 19.47 -22.01 -16.15
C SER A 192 17.98 -22.05 -15.84
N TYR A 193 17.38 -20.88 -15.61
CA TYR A 193 15.98 -20.72 -15.26
C TYR A 193 15.34 -19.55 -16.02
N ALA A 194 14.04 -19.65 -16.28
CA ALA A 194 13.26 -18.61 -16.93
C ALA A 194 11.91 -18.47 -16.23
N LEU A 195 11.40 -17.24 -16.13
CA LEU A 195 10.11 -16.99 -15.48
C LEU A 195 8.94 -17.47 -16.37
N PRO A 196 7.88 -18.05 -15.79
CA PRO A 196 6.71 -18.49 -16.54
C PRO A 196 5.75 -17.33 -16.87
N LYS A 197 4.95 -17.51 -17.93
CA LYS A 197 3.98 -16.51 -18.37
C LYS A 197 2.90 -16.19 -17.34
N HIS A 198 2.45 -17.19 -16.58
CA HIS A 198 1.33 -17.06 -15.63
C HIS A 198 1.75 -16.66 -14.21
N LEU A 199 2.99 -16.20 -14.05
CA LEU A 199 3.46 -15.50 -12.86
C LEU A 199 3.11 -14.01 -12.99
N TYR A 200 2.60 -13.42 -11.92
CA TYR A 200 2.30 -11.99 -11.83
C TYR A 200 2.96 -11.41 -10.60
N ILE A 201 3.37 -10.14 -10.66
CA ILE A 201 4.01 -9.47 -9.52
C ILE A 201 3.27 -8.16 -9.24
N VAL A 202 2.74 -8.02 -8.03
CA VAL A 202 2.25 -6.74 -7.54
C VAL A 202 3.12 -6.30 -6.38
N ALA A 203 3.64 -5.09 -6.44
CA ALA A 203 4.47 -4.51 -5.40
C ALA A 203 3.85 -3.20 -4.89
N ALA A 204 3.98 -2.91 -3.60
CA ALA A 204 3.66 -1.59 -3.05
C ALA A 204 4.93 -0.84 -2.61
N MET A 205 4.96 0.46 -2.82
CA MET A 205 6.05 1.36 -2.46
C MET A 205 5.55 2.56 -1.65
N ASN A 206 6.25 2.88 -0.56
CA ASN A 206 6.09 4.13 0.18
C ASN A 206 7.06 5.17 -0.36
N GLN A 207 6.58 6.22 -1.04
CA GLN A 207 7.48 7.12 -1.79
C GLN A 207 8.34 8.05 -0.93
N VAL A 208 7.97 8.25 0.33
CA VAL A 208 8.47 9.33 1.20
C VAL A 208 9.31 8.83 2.38
N ASP A 209 9.30 7.53 2.63
CA ASP A 209 9.98 6.96 3.79
C ASP A 209 11.51 7.16 3.62
N THR A 210 12.15 7.84 4.57
CA THR A 210 13.57 8.20 4.51
C THR A 210 14.49 7.00 4.75
N SER A 211 13.93 5.87 5.19
CA SER A 211 14.64 4.61 5.43
C SER A 211 14.72 3.69 4.20
N VAL A 212 14.36 4.21 3.02
CA VAL A 212 14.20 3.40 1.81
C VAL A 212 15.48 3.28 1.01
N GLU A 213 15.71 2.09 0.47
CA GLU A 213 16.78 1.83 -0.48
C GLU A 213 16.42 2.45 -1.84
N ALA A 214 17.41 3.05 -2.51
CA ALA A 214 17.21 3.65 -3.82
C ALA A 214 16.92 2.55 -4.86
N LEU A 215 15.77 2.64 -5.52
CA LEU A 215 15.43 1.79 -6.66
C LEU A 215 15.96 2.43 -7.95
N ASP A 216 16.69 1.66 -8.75
CA ASP A 216 17.17 2.17 -10.03
C ASP A 216 16.04 2.26 -11.08
N VAL A 217 16.18 3.20 -12.02
CA VAL A 217 15.19 3.46 -13.07
C VAL A 217 15.00 2.25 -13.99
N ALA A 218 16.04 1.45 -14.22
CA ALA A 218 15.96 0.28 -15.08
C ALA A 218 15.12 -0.84 -14.44
N PHE A 219 15.12 -0.97 -13.12
CA PHE A 219 14.27 -1.85 -12.35
C PHE A 219 12.83 -1.35 -12.38
N LEU A 220 12.60 -0.06 -12.12
CA LEU A 220 11.27 0.53 -12.09
C LEU A 220 10.52 0.43 -13.42
N ARG A 221 11.19 0.58 -14.57
CA ARG A 221 10.55 0.44 -15.91
C ARG A 221 9.95 -0.94 -16.19
N ARG A 222 10.26 -1.95 -15.39
CA ARG A 222 9.74 -3.32 -15.51
C ARG A 222 8.39 -3.50 -14.80
N PHE A 223 7.93 -2.45 -14.12
CA PHE A 223 6.64 -2.38 -13.46
C PHE A 223 5.77 -1.31 -14.10
N THR A 224 4.49 -1.61 -14.28
CA THR A 224 3.50 -0.60 -14.64
C THR A 224 3.10 0.19 -13.40
N PRO A 225 3.22 1.53 -13.38
CA PRO A 225 2.87 2.31 -12.21
C PRO A 225 1.35 2.39 -12.04
N PHE A 226 0.89 2.21 -10.79
CA PHE A 226 -0.48 2.51 -10.36
C PHE A 226 -0.39 3.46 -9.16
N ARG A 227 -0.76 4.73 -9.36
CA ARG A 227 -0.58 5.78 -8.35
C ARG A 227 -1.87 6.04 -7.61
N LEU A 228 -1.85 5.84 -6.29
CA LEU A 228 -2.88 6.29 -5.38
C LEU A 228 -2.59 7.71 -4.94
N THR A 229 -3.63 8.54 -4.96
CA THR A 229 -3.61 9.91 -4.46
C THR A 229 -4.59 10.04 -3.29
N PRO A 230 -4.44 11.07 -2.44
CA PRO A 230 -5.49 11.46 -1.52
C PRO A 230 -6.81 11.64 -2.29
N ASP A 231 -7.91 11.19 -1.70
CA ASP A 231 -9.24 11.21 -2.34
C ASP A 231 -10.27 11.72 -1.34
N GLU A 232 -10.77 12.92 -1.60
CA GLU A 232 -11.77 13.59 -0.77
C GLU A 232 -13.15 12.92 -0.87
N ALA A 233 -13.48 12.31 -2.01
CA ALA A 233 -14.78 11.67 -2.21
C ALA A 233 -14.99 10.46 -1.28
N VAL A 234 -13.89 9.79 -0.90
CA VAL A 234 -13.92 8.72 0.11
C VAL A 234 -14.34 9.28 1.47
N LEU A 235 -13.83 10.45 1.86
CA LEU A 235 -14.18 11.11 3.12
C LEU A 235 -15.64 11.55 3.13
N HIS A 236 -16.10 12.21 2.06
CA HIS A 236 -17.50 12.61 1.89
C HIS A 236 -18.46 11.43 2.05
N ARG A 237 -18.14 10.29 1.44
CA ARG A 237 -18.92 9.06 1.59
C ARG A 237 -18.88 8.48 3.00
N HIS A 238 -17.70 8.45 3.63
CA HIS A 238 -17.52 7.90 4.99
C HIS A 238 -18.30 8.70 6.04
N PHE A 239 -18.24 10.03 5.97
CA PHE A 239 -18.91 10.92 6.92
C PHE A 239 -20.36 11.25 6.54
N GLY A 240 -20.79 10.92 5.31
CA GLY A 240 -22.14 11.23 4.82
C GLY A 240 -22.38 12.73 4.62
N VAL A 241 -21.36 13.45 4.14
CA VAL A 241 -21.38 14.91 3.96
C VAL A 241 -21.01 15.29 2.52
N HIS A 242 -21.29 16.54 2.14
CA HIS A 242 -20.94 17.10 0.84
C HIS A 242 -19.99 18.30 0.97
N ALA A 243 -19.23 18.59 -0.09
CA ALA A 243 -18.26 19.69 -0.10
C ALA A 243 -18.86 21.09 0.17
N ALA A 244 -20.17 21.27 -0.06
CA ALA A 244 -20.87 22.53 0.19
C ALA A 244 -21.21 22.77 1.67
N ASP A 245 -21.03 21.77 2.54
CA ASP A 245 -21.49 21.78 3.93
C ASP A 245 -20.48 22.42 4.90
N VAL A 246 -19.47 23.13 4.39
CA VAL A 246 -18.48 23.81 5.24
C VAL A 246 -19.14 25.00 5.94
N PRO A 247 -19.24 25.02 7.28
CA PRO A 247 -19.96 26.06 8.01
C PRO A 247 -19.21 27.40 7.96
N ALA A 248 -19.93 28.50 7.78
CA ALA A 248 -19.38 29.84 7.90
C ALA A 248 -19.02 30.22 9.35
N GLY A 249 -19.72 29.63 10.32
CA GLY A 249 -19.58 29.91 11.75
C GLY A 249 -19.13 28.69 12.57
N THR A 250 -19.46 28.67 13.87
CA THR A 250 -19.22 27.52 14.75
C THR A 250 -20.11 26.35 14.35
N PRO A 251 -19.55 25.15 14.13
CA PRO A 251 -20.32 23.95 13.85
C PRO A 251 -21.40 23.69 14.90
N SER A 252 -22.61 23.46 14.43
CA SER A 252 -23.82 23.15 15.21
C SER A 252 -24.24 21.68 15.08
N SER A 253 -23.62 20.93 14.16
CA SER A 253 -23.88 19.51 13.92
C SER A 253 -22.59 18.72 13.66
N ALA A 254 -22.64 17.39 13.81
CA ALA A 254 -21.50 16.53 13.47
C ALA A 254 -21.11 16.63 11.99
N ALA A 255 -22.10 16.75 11.08
CA ALA A 255 -21.86 16.91 9.66
C ALA A 255 -21.04 18.18 9.34
N GLU A 256 -21.34 19.30 10.01
CA GLU A 256 -20.57 20.54 9.87
C GLU A 256 -19.14 20.41 10.42
N VAL A 257 -18.93 19.65 11.50
CA VAL A 257 -17.59 19.35 12.03
C VAL A 257 -16.78 18.54 11.02
N TYR A 258 -17.36 17.49 10.43
CA TYR A 258 -16.67 16.65 9.45
C TYR A 258 -16.38 17.40 8.15
N SER A 259 -17.31 18.21 7.66
CA SER A 259 -17.11 19.04 6.48
C SER A 259 -15.96 20.04 6.68
N LEU A 260 -15.89 20.66 7.86
CA LEU A 260 -14.79 21.54 8.23
C LEU A 260 -13.45 20.79 8.34
N LEU A 261 -13.45 19.60 8.94
CA LEU A 261 -12.27 18.75 9.06
C LEU A 261 -11.72 18.33 7.68
N ILE A 262 -12.58 17.92 6.76
CA ILE A 262 -12.21 17.57 5.38
C ILE A 262 -11.62 18.79 4.66
N ALA A 263 -12.25 19.96 4.80
CA ALA A 263 -11.75 21.19 4.20
C ALA A 263 -10.35 21.57 4.70
N ALA A 264 -10.11 21.46 6.01
CA ALA A 264 -8.80 21.70 6.60
C ALA A 264 -7.75 20.67 6.12
N TRP A 265 -8.09 19.38 6.10
CA TRP A 265 -7.21 18.32 5.60
C TRP A 265 -6.82 18.52 4.12
N ARG A 266 -7.78 18.88 3.27
CA ARG A 266 -7.51 19.22 1.86
C ARG A 266 -6.51 20.36 1.77
N ARG A 267 -6.70 21.42 2.56
CA ARG A 267 -5.81 22.59 2.52
C ARG A 267 -4.40 22.27 3.03
N VAL A 268 -4.29 21.44 4.07
CA VAL A 268 -2.99 20.87 4.50
C VAL A 268 -2.31 20.13 3.35
N ASN A 269 -3.04 19.29 2.61
CA ASN A 269 -2.50 18.55 1.46
C ASN A 269 -2.06 19.44 0.30
N GLU A 270 -2.77 20.54 0.03
CA GLU A 270 -2.35 21.53 -0.96
C GLU A 270 -1.03 22.19 -0.54
N LYS A 271 -0.91 22.61 0.72
CA LYS A 271 0.30 23.23 1.25
C LYS A 271 1.49 22.27 1.29
N ILE A 272 1.28 21.02 1.70
CA ILE A 272 2.30 19.96 1.62
C ILE A 272 2.76 19.77 0.18
N SER A 273 1.82 19.66 -0.77
CA SER A 273 2.16 19.46 -2.18
C SER A 273 2.97 20.63 -2.74
N LEU A 274 2.71 21.86 -2.30
CA LEU A 274 3.47 23.05 -2.70
C LEU A 274 4.86 23.11 -2.07
N GLY A 275 4.98 22.78 -0.77
CA GLY A 275 6.23 22.92 -0.03
C GLY A 275 7.20 21.74 -0.17
N ARG A 276 6.68 20.52 -0.35
CA ARG A 276 7.48 19.27 -0.32
C ARG A 276 7.24 18.35 -1.51
N GLY A 277 6.07 18.43 -2.14
CA GLY A 277 5.71 17.61 -3.30
C GLY A 277 4.50 16.71 -3.04
N PRO A 278 3.82 16.25 -4.10
CA PRO A 278 2.58 15.47 -3.99
C PRO A 278 2.75 14.11 -3.30
N GLU A 279 3.93 13.52 -3.36
CA GLU A 279 4.26 12.26 -2.69
C GLU A 279 4.20 12.35 -1.17
N TYR A 280 4.45 13.54 -0.60
CA TYR A 280 4.42 13.84 0.85
C TYR A 280 3.02 14.07 1.41
N GLN A 281 1.99 14.10 0.56
CA GLN A 281 0.62 14.31 1.01
C GLN A 281 0.15 13.23 2.00
N LEU A 282 -0.98 13.47 2.62
CA LEU A 282 -1.59 12.59 3.60
C LEU A 282 -2.90 12.05 3.03
N GLY A 283 -2.98 10.74 2.87
CA GLY A 283 -4.17 10.07 2.34
C GLY A 283 -5.36 10.13 3.30
N HIS A 284 -6.56 9.92 2.72
CA HIS A 284 -7.84 10.02 3.42
C HIS A 284 -7.98 9.04 4.60
N GLY A 285 -7.25 7.92 4.59
CA GLY A 285 -7.30 6.91 5.65
C GLY A 285 -6.92 7.45 7.03
N VAL A 286 -6.18 8.56 7.12
CA VAL A 286 -5.83 9.19 8.41
C VAL A 286 -7.07 9.68 9.18
N LEU A 287 -8.15 10.05 8.47
CA LEU A 287 -9.37 10.54 9.07
C LEU A 287 -10.40 9.41 9.33
N ILE A 288 -10.11 8.19 8.90
CA ILE A 288 -11.00 7.02 8.99
C ILE A 288 -10.44 6.06 10.03
N LEU A 289 -10.76 6.29 11.30
CA LEU A 289 -10.39 5.39 12.40
C LEU A 289 -11.51 4.38 12.69
N ASP A 290 -12.72 4.88 12.88
CA ASP A 290 -13.90 4.12 13.26
C ASP A 290 -15.16 4.71 12.58
N ALA A 291 -16.33 4.13 12.88
CA ALA A 291 -17.60 4.73 12.51
C ALA A 291 -17.73 6.16 13.10
N PRO A 292 -18.15 7.15 12.31
CA PRO A 292 -18.21 8.54 12.76
C PRO A 292 -19.37 8.75 13.75
N PRO A 293 -19.11 9.21 14.99
CA PRO A 293 -20.16 9.49 15.95
C PRO A 293 -21.05 10.66 15.52
N GLN A 294 -22.35 10.54 15.81
CA GLN A 294 -23.36 11.55 15.43
C GLN A 294 -23.55 12.68 16.46
N PRO A 295 -23.44 12.45 17.79
CA PRO A 295 -23.54 13.54 18.75
C PRO A 295 -22.41 14.56 18.57
N LEU A 296 -22.75 15.86 18.54
CA LEU A 296 -21.78 16.94 18.30
C LEU A 296 -20.55 16.88 19.22
N PRO A 297 -20.66 16.69 20.56
CA PRO A 297 -19.48 16.60 21.42
C PRO A 297 -18.55 15.43 21.04
N GLU A 298 -19.12 14.29 20.69
CA GLU A 298 -18.37 13.10 20.27
C GLU A 298 -17.72 13.28 18.90
N ALA A 299 -18.37 13.99 17.98
CA ALA A 299 -17.82 14.35 16.68
C ALA A 299 -16.61 15.28 16.80
N VAL A 300 -16.68 16.28 17.70
CA VAL A 300 -15.54 17.16 18.02
C VAL A 300 -14.39 16.37 18.65
N MET A 301 -14.68 15.43 19.55
CA MET A 301 -13.67 14.53 20.11
C MET A 301 -13.04 13.62 19.06
N TYR A 302 -13.84 13.08 18.13
CA TYR A 302 -13.34 12.31 17.00
C TYR A 302 -12.39 13.15 16.14
N ALA A 303 -12.82 14.36 15.76
CA ALA A 303 -12.02 15.31 14.99
C ALA A 303 -10.69 15.63 15.70
N ALA A 304 -10.70 15.82 17.01
CA ALA A 304 -9.49 16.04 17.80
C ALA A 304 -8.49 14.88 17.72
N ARG A 305 -8.99 13.63 17.78
CA ARG A 305 -8.13 12.43 17.70
C ARG A 305 -7.46 12.31 16.34
N VAL A 306 -8.22 12.42 15.26
CA VAL A 306 -7.68 12.30 13.90
C VAL A 306 -6.77 13.48 13.55
N TRP A 307 -7.09 14.69 14.04
CA TRP A 307 -6.27 15.87 13.80
C TRP A 307 -4.87 15.76 14.39
N ARG A 308 -4.69 15.04 15.51
CA ARG A 308 -3.36 14.75 16.05
C ARG A 308 -2.48 14.00 15.06
N LEU A 309 -3.05 13.04 14.31
CA LEU A 309 -2.32 12.31 13.27
C LEU A 309 -1.95 13.21 12.10
N VAL A 310 -2.86 14.10 11.69
CA VAL A 310 -2.59 15.12 10.66
C VAL A 310 -1.47 16.05 11.10
N ARG A 311 -1.54 16.57 12.34
CA ARG A 311 -0.53 17.46 12.93
C ARG A 311 0.85 16.81 12.99
N GLN A 312 0.91 15.54 13.42
CA GLN A 312 2.14 14.77 13.48
C GLN A 312 2.76 14.61 12.08
N HIS A 313 1.97 14.25 11.08
CA HIS A 313 2.46 14.13 9.70
C HIS A 313 3.03 15.46 9.17
N VAL A 314 2.39 16.59 9.49
CA VAL A 314 2.92 17.92 9.14
C VAL A 314 4.28 18.18 9.79
N ASP A 315 4.47 17.81 11.07
CA ASP A 315 5.78 17.93 11.75
C ASP A 315 6.85 17.07 11.11
N GLU A 316 6.52 15.85 10.73
CA GLU A 316 7.45 14.92 10.09
C GLU A 316 7.88 15.43 8.70
N VAL A 317 6.91 15.86 7.89
CA VAL A 317 7.13 16.35 6.52
C VAL A 317 7.93 17.65 6.49
N PHE A 318 7.72 18.54 7.47
CA PHE A 318 8.43 19.81 7.60
C PHE A 318 9.44 19.80 8.74
N PHE A 319 10.02 18.64 9.07
CA PHE A 319 11.01 18.54 10.13
C PHE A 319 12.17 19.53 9.94
N GLY A 320 12.43 20.35 10.96
CA GLY A 320 13.43 21.42 10.92
C GLY A 320 13.00 22.71 10.22
N ASP A 321 11.78 22.77 9.66
CA ASP A 321 11.23 23.94 8.97
C ASP A 321 10.00 24.51 9.70
N THR A 322 10.25 25.24 10.79
CA THR A 322 9.21 25.86 11.62
C THR A 322 8.30 26.80 10.80
N ARG A 323 8.83 27.49 9.79
CA ARG A 323 8.05 28.40 8.94
C ARG A 323 7.09 27.62 8.05
N GLY A 324 7.54 26.50 7.47
CA GLY A 324 6.70 25.59 6.70
C GLY A 324 5.54 25.02 7.55
N VAL A 325 5.84 24.56 8.77
CA VAL A 325 4.78 24.12 9.71
C VAL A 325 3.79 25.24 10.01
N ALA A 326 4.29 26.46 10.27
CA ALA A 326 3.47 27.62 10.58
C ALA A 326 2.53 28.02 9.42
N ASP A 327 3.02 27.97 8.18
CA ASP A 327 2.23 28.26 6.98
C ASP A 327 1.14 27.20 6.74
N VAL A 328 1.47 25.91 6.92
CA VAL A 328 0.50 24.80 6.80
C VAL A 328 -0.60 24.90 7.86
N LEU A 329 -0.26 25.32 9.07
CA LEU A 329 -1.19 25.48 10.19
C LEU A 329 -1.84 26.87 10.26
N ALA A 330 -1.62 27.71 9.23
CA ALA A 330 -2.20 29.04 9.11
C ALA A 330 -1.93 29.94 10.33
N ALA A 331 -0.73 29.89 10.89
CA ALA A 331 -0.36 30.59 12.13
C ALA A 331 -0.27 32.13 11.98
N ASP A 332 -0.29 32.63 10.75
CA ASP A 332 -0.32 34.06 10.42
C ASP A 332 -1.75 34.64 10.41
N ARG A 333 -2.77 33.79 10.43
CA ARG A 333 -4.18 34.19 10.42
C ARG A 333 -4.62 34.53 11.84
N GLY A 334 -5.22 35.70 12.05
CA GLY A 334 -5.61 36.18 13.39
C GLY A 334 -6.60 35.31 14.17
N ALA A 335 -7.30 34.37 13.51
CA ALA A 335 -8.20 33.40 14.16
C ALA A 335 -7.53 32.05 14.47
N SER A 336 -6.28 31.84 14.07
CA SER A 336 -5.54 30.61 14.36
C SER A 336 -5.13 30.58 15.84
N PRO A 337 -5.22 29.41 16.51
CA PRO A 337 -4.63 29.24 17.84
C PRO A 337 -3.11 29.11 17.79
N TYR A 338 -2.53 29.04 16.58
CA TYR A 338 -1.09 29.06 16.36
C TYR A 338 -0.61 30.47 16.03
N GLN A 339 0.57 30.82 16.49
CA GLN A 339 1.23 32.10 16.22
C GLN A 339 2.70 31.87 15.92
N LEU A 340 3.21 32.56 14.90
CA LEU A 340 4.62 32.54 14.57
C LEU A 340 5.33 33.70 15.26
N ASP A 341 6.25 33.37 16.16
CA ASP A 341 7.11 34.35 16.80
C ASP A 341 8.48 34.36 16.14
N GLU A 342 8.96 35.56 15.84
CA GLU A 342 10.35 35.80 15.47
C GLU A 342 11.06 36.47 16.63
N THR A 343 12.09 35.82 17.16
CA THR A 343 12.89 36.31 18.28
C THR A 343 14.38 36.14 18.00
N THR A 344 15.23 36.57 18.94
CA THR A 344 16.68 36.38 18.85
C THR A 344 17.18 35.56 20.03
N PHE A 345 17.92 34.48 19.75
CA PHE A 345 18.60 33.67 20.76
C PHE A 345 20.10 33.62 20.44
N ALA A 346 20.94 33.99 21.41
CA ALA A 346 22.39 34.08 21.24
C ALA A 346 22.82 34.91 20.01
N GLY A 347 22.10 36.00 19.72
CA GLY A 347 22.36 36.87 18.57
C GLY A 347 21.94 36.30 17.21
N GLN A 348 21.32 35.12 17.17
CA GLN A 348 20.77 34.51 15.96
C GLN A 348 19.24 34.65 15.92
N PRO A 349 18.64 34.94 14.75
CA PRO A 349 17.20 34.93 14.61
C PRO A 349 16.68 33.50 14.79
N VAL A 350 15.71 33.34 15.67
CA VAL A 350 15.02 32.07 15.93
C VAL A 350 13.54 32.26 15.70
N VAL A 351 12.95 31.31 14.99
CA VAL A 351 11.52 31.26 14.74
C VAL A 351 10.90 30.18 15.61
N HIS A 352 9.86 30.55 16.36
CA HIS A 352 9.16 29.64 17.26
C HIS A 352 7.66 29.64 16.94
N LEU A 353 7.08 28.46 16.81
CA LEU A 353 5.63 28.29 16.68
C LEU A 353 5.02 28.18 18.07
N ARG A 354 4.28 29.21 18.49
CA ARG A 354 3.47 29.16 19.71
C ARG A 354 2.09 28.60 19.39
N GLY A 355 1.55 27.83 20.32
CA GLY A 355 0.19 27.30 20.26
C GLY A 355 0.05 26.03 21.06
N PRO A 356 -1.18 25.50 21.19
CA PRO A 356 -1.42 24.27 21.90
C PRO A 356 -0.85 23.07 21.12
N GLU A 357 -0.11 22.21 21.82
CA GLU A 357 0.37 20.94 21.27
C GLU A 357 -0.81 20.01 20.92
N TYR A 358 -1.86 20.05 21.75
CA TYR A 358 -3.09 19.29 21.55
C TYR A 358 -4.29 20.21 21.44
N LEU A 359 -4.97 20.14 20.30
CA LEU A 359 -6.23 20.84 20.07
C LEU A 359 -7.42 19.98 20.49
N ALA A 360 -8.38 20.61 21.17
CA ALA A 360 -9.68 20.04 21.52
C ALA A 360 -10.72 21.16 21.64
N GLY A 361 -12.02 20.83 21.55
CA GLY A 361 -13.09 21.81 21.72
C GLY A 361 -12.97 23.02 20.77
N ASP A 362 -13.22 24.22 21.29
CA ASP A 362 -13.21 25.46 20.51
C ASP A 362 -11.86 25.78 19.85
N PRO A 363 -10.69 25.63 20.51
CA PRO A 363 -9.39 25.80 19.85
C PRO A 363 -9.23 24.95 18.60
N LEU A 364 -9.69 23.68 18.61
CA LEU A 364 -9.65 22.81 17.43
C LEU A 364 -10.47 23.40 16.30
N LEU A 365 -11.73 23.78 16.57
CA LEU A 365 -12.64 24.31 15.55
C LEU A 365 -12.11 25.63 14.97
N ALA A 366 -11.46 26.46 15.79
CA ALA A 366 -10.78 27.68 15.34
C ALA A 366 -9.60 27.35 14.41
N ALA A 367 -8.75 26.38 14.77
CA ALA A 367 -7.64 25.93 13.92
C ALA A 367 -8.11 25.40 12.57
N LEU A 368 -9.07 24.47 12.58
CA LEU A 368 -9.59 23.87 11.34
C LEU A 368 -10.16 24.93 10.40
N ARG A 369 -10.86 25.94 10.95
CA ARG A 369 -11.39 27.05 10.16
C ARG A 369 -10.31 27.95 9.60
N ALA A 370 -9.33 28.34 10.42
CA ALA A 370 -8.20 29.15 9.96
C ALA A 370 -7.45 28.46 8.81
N ILE A 371 -7.23 27.15 8.94
CA ILE A 371 -6.55 26.33 7.93
C ILE A 371 -7.41 26.17 6.68
N ALA A 372 -8.69 25.84 6.81
CA ALA A 372 -9.58 25.67 5.65
C ALA A 372 -9.75 26.95 4.80
N GLN A 373 -9.55 28.13 5.39
CA GLN A 373 -9.66 29.45 4.75
C GLN A 373 -8.31 30.04 4.33
N ALA A 374 -7.20 29.46 4.81
CA ALA A 374 -5.85 29.85 4.42
C ALA A 374 -5.70 29.71 2.92
#